data_AF-A0A9D4NGQ2-F1
#
_entry.id   AF-A0A9D4NGQ2-F1
#
_cell.length_a   1.000
_cell.length_b   1.000
_cell.length_c   1.000
_cell.angle_alpha   90.00
_cell.angle_beta   90.00
_cell.angle_gamma   90.00
#
_symmetry.space_group_name_H-M   'P 1'
#
loop_
_entity.id
_entity.type
_entity.pdbx_description
1 polymer ?
#
loop_
_entity_poly.entity_id
_entity_poly.type
_entity_poly.pdbx_seq_one_letter_code
_entity_poly.pdbx_strand_id
1 'polypeptide(L)'
;MSRYSSQYQPYSFGYLSFHTWDNPWSAQQILGAPDVYPGYADNERAWAPRVIDANQFLEFQFTTSVYVTKLDVYETFNAGGVKAIRCFDVSEEWITLWSTDKVYVLELDIDCTAANTWLYGTKEEEQWVSGVIGYSSQNGSDNYSAQKILGVPDVYPRYEKAISAWAPDVIDENQFLEFQFAAPVYVTKVDVYEVYKAGGVKAIKCFDVSEEWITLWSTDQVSVFESAMIFSPSFTSTIRCFSDTILLVIDCTAANTWVEIDAVRLKGYQKSWSRLAKREHVNEVLEDEEDKAVTAVESAAAKMSIKQLLAHVRK
;
A
#
# COMPACT_ATOMS: atom_id res chain seq x y z
N MET A 1 38.17 13.87 -21.16
CA MET A 1 36.99 14.54 -20.54
C MET A 1 35.80 14.04 -21.34
N SER A 2 34.76 13.40 -20.81
CA SER A 2 34.19 13.40 -19.46
C SER A 2 34.20 11.99 -18.84
N ARG A 3 34.38 11.94 -17.52
CA ARG A 3 34.09 10.79 -16.67
C ARG A 3 32.66 10.96 -16.19
N TYR A 4 31.76 10.07 -16.57
CA TYR A 4 30.52 9.84 -15.82
C TYR A 4 30.69 8.53 -15.08
N SER A 5 31.09 8.66 -13.82
CA SER A 5 31.09 7.61 -12.82
C SER A 5 29.75 7.71 -12.10
N SER A 6 28.73 6.98 -12.56
CA SER A 6 27.58 6.67 -11.71
C SER A 6 27.85 5.34 -11.02
N GLN A 7 28.55 5.40 -9.89
CA GLN A 7 28.52 4.30 -8.93
C GLN A 7 27.14 4.32 -8.25
N TYR A 8 26.15 3.72 -8.90
CA TYR A 8 24.98 3.17 -8.23
C TYR A 8 25.26 1.67 -8.10
N GLN A 9 25.55 1.21 -6.90
CA GLN A 9 25.81 -0.19 -6.59
C GLN A 9 24.82 -0.61 -5.51
N PRO A 10 23.72 -1.31 -5.85
CA PRO A 10 22.97 -2.05 -4.86
C PRO A 10 23.07 -3.53 -5.21
N TYR A 11 24.26 -4.12 -5.10
CA TYR A 11 24.36 -5.59 -5.12
C TYR A 11 24.11 -6.09 -3.71
N SER A 12 22.83 -6.31 -3.39
CA SER A 12 22.43 -7.09 -2.23
C SER A 12 22.38 -8.56 -2.61
N PHE A 13 23.17 -9.38 -1.94
CA PHE A 13 23.32 -10.82 -2.24
C PHE A 13 22.11 -11.62 -1.78
N GLY A 14 21.69 -12.59 -2.58
CA GLY A 14 20.56 -13.45 -2.27
C GLY A 14 20.92 -14.88 -1.90
N TYR A 15 19.98 -15.55 -1.25
CA TYR A 15 19.94 -17.00 -1.06
C TYR A 15 18.70 -17.55 -1.78
N LEU A 16 18.79 -18.79 -2.22
CA LEU A 16 17.75 -19.48 -3.01
C LEU A 16 17.12 -20.59 -2.17
N SER A 17 15.79 -20.62 -2.16
CA SER A 17 14.97 -21.74 -1.69
C SER A 17 14.41 -22.45 -2.94
N PHE A 18 15.04 -23.57 -3.32
CA PHE A 18 14.59 -24.56 -4.31
C PHE A 18 14.72 -24.23 -5.81
N HIS A 19 15.83 -24.69 -6.40
CA HIS A 19 15.92 -25.66 -7.51
C HIS A 19 17.42 -25.80 -7.83
N THR A 20 18.13 -26.58 -7.01
CA THR A 20 19.57 -26.76 -7.16
C THR A 20 19.86 -27.74 -8.30
N TRP A 21 20.17 -27.21 -9.46
CA TRP A 21 21.11 -27.87 -10.36
C TRP A 21 22.44 -27.14 -10.27
N ASP A 22 23.53 -27.89 -10.17
CA ASP A 22 24.87 -27.36 -10.42
C ASP A 22 25.09 -27.34 -11.93
N ASN A 23 24.79 -26.20 -12.57
CA ASN A 23 25.14 -25.78 -13.94
C ASN A 23 24.70 -26.68 -15.13
N PRO A 24 24.29 -26.15 -16.31
CA PRO A 24 23.97 -24.75 -16.70
C PRO A 24 22.47 -24.34 -16.57
N TRP A 25 22.16 -23.03 -16.65
CA TRP A 25 20.83 -22.37 -16.52
C TRP A 25 20.13 -22.43 -15.15
N SER A 26 20.88 -22.66 -14.08
CA SER A 26 20.32 -22.85 -12.74
C SER A 26 19.90 -21.55 -12.04
N ALA A 27 19.14 -21.68 -10.95
CA ALA A 27 18.64 -20.53 -10.18
C ALA A 27 19.78 -19.65 -9.61
N GLN A 28 20.97 -20.23 -9.38
CA GLN A 28 22.16 -19.53 -8.90
C GLN A 28 22.60 -18.39 -9.83
N GLN A 29 22.25 -18.47 -11.12
CA GLN A 29 22.60 -17.43 -12.09
C GLN A 29 21.86 -16.10 -11.86
N ILE A 30 20.84 -16.07 -10.99
CA ILE A 30 20.15 -14.81 -10.62
C ILE A 30 20.92 -13.99 -9.58
N LEU A 31 21.94 -14.58 -8.94
CA LEU A 31 22.64 -13.95 -7.81
C LEU A 31 23.72 -12.99 -8.31
N GLY A 32 23.61 -11.72 -7.94
CA GLY A 32 24.61 -10.70 -8.22
C GLY A 32 24.26 -9.81 -9.41
N ALA A 33 25.27 -9.24 -10.06
CA ALA A 33 25.09 -8.42 -11.25
C ALA A 33 24.66 -9.27 -12.45
N PRO A 34 23.88 -8.74 -13.41
CA PRO A 34 23.57 -9.46 -14.64
C PRO A 34 24.84 -9.83 -15.42
N ASP A 35 25.03 -11.12 -15.70
CA ASP A 35 26.17 -11.62 -16.49
C ASP A 35 25.95 -11.58 -18.01
N VAL A 36 24.68 -11.52 -18.43
CA VAL A 36 24.28 -11.59 -19.85
C VAL A 36 23.84 -10.23 -20.40
N TYR A 37 23.10 -9.44 -19.61
CA TYR A 37 22.66 -8.09 -20.00
C TYR A 37 23.86 -7.12 -20.09
N PRO A 38 23.93 -6.20 -21.08
CA PRO A 38 22.89 -5.82 -22.06
C PRO A 38 22.86 -6.67 -23.34
N GLY A 39 23.54 -7.81 -23.38
CA GLY A 39 23.50 -8.74 -24.51
C GLY A 39 22.19 -9.56 -24.58
N TYR A 40 21.97 -10.18 -25.75
CA TYR A 40 20.86 -11.11 -26.02
C TYR A 40 21.42 -12.45 -26.50
N ALA A 41 21.19 -13.54 -25.78
CA ALA A 41 21.63 -14.89 -26.14
C ALA A 41 21.00 -15.98 -25.26
N ASP A 42 20.81 -17.17 -25.83
CA ASP A 42 20.66 -18.40 -25.04
C ASP A 42 22.01 -18.68 -24.35
N ASN A 43 22.10 -18.38 -23.05
CA ASN A 43 23.36 -18.34 -22.34
C ASN A 43 23.22 -19.03 -20.97
N GLU A 44 24.11 -19.98 -20.69
CA GLU A 44 24.16 -20.76 -19.46
C GLU A 44 24.34 -19.93 -18.16
N ARG A 45 24.75 -18.67 -18.30
CA ARG A 45 24.85 -17.67 -17.22
C ARG A 45 23.56 -16.89 -16.98
N ALA A 46 22.46 -17.22 -17.66
CA ALA A 46 21.12 -16.79 -17.31
C ALA A 46 20.36 -17.93 -16.64
N TRP A 47 19.29 -17.63 -15.91
CA TRP A 47 18.34 -18.66 -15.49
C TRP A 47 17.38 -19.00 -16.64
N ALA A 48 17.03 -20.28 -16.78
CA ALA A 48 15.93 -20.70 -17.64
C ALA A 48 15.10 -21.81 -16.98
N PRO A 49 13.77 -21.83 -17.21
CA PRO A 49 12.93 -22.92 -16.76
C PRO A 49 13.31 -24.23 -17.45
N ARG A 50 13.32 -25.34 -16.69
CA ARG A 50 13.71 -26.66 -17.21
C ARG A 50 12.71 -27.24 -18.20
N VAL A 51 11.43 -26.99 -17.96
CA VAL A 51 10.33 -27.51 -18.79
C VAL A 51 9.58 -26.32 -19.34
N ILE A 52 9.22 -26.39 -20.62
CA ILE A 52 8.30 -25.45 -21.27
C ILE A 52 6.88 -25.82 -20.84
N ASP A 53 6.56 -25.61 -19.58
CA ASP A 53 5.25 -25.82 -18.97
C ASP A 53 4.79 -24.61 -18.13
N ALA A 54 3.56 -24.68 -17.63
CA ALA A 54 2.95 -23.56 -16.92
C ALA A 54 3.30 -23.60 -15.42
N ASN A 55 3.98 -22.55 -14.95
CA ASN A 55 4.18 -22.12 -13.55
C ASN A 55 5.53 -22.48 -12.89
N GLN A 56 6.63 -22.32 -13.62
CA GLN A 56 7.97 -22.25 -13.01
C GLN A 56 8.16 -20.89 -12.32
N PHE A 57 8.84 -20.86 -11.17
CA PHE A 57 9.12 -19.64 -10.42
C PHE A 57 10.55 -19.65 -9.87
N LEU A 58 11.03 -18.46 -9.52
CA LEU A 58 12.24 -18.24 -8.75
C LEU A 58 11.87 -17.53 -7.45
N GLU A 59 12.40 -18.04 -6.34
CA GLU A 59 12.36 -17.38 -5.05
C GLU A 59 13.80 -17.04 -4.65
N PHE A 60 14.03 -15.76 -4.36
CA PHE A 60 15.32 -15.27 -3.91
C PHE A 60 15.08 -14.15 -2.89
N GLN A 61 16.01 -14.03 -1.95
CA GLN A 61 16.05 -12.92 -1.01
C GLN A 61 17.12 -11.91 -1.41
N PHE A 62 17.04 -10.69 -0.90
CA PHE A 62 18.14 -9.73 -0.93
C PHE A 62 18.78 -9.69 0.46
N THR A 63 20.08 -9.41 0.58
CA THR A 63 20.75 -9.32 1.91
C THR A 63 20.15 -8.24 2.80
N THR A 64 19.57 -7.22 2.18
CA THR A 64 18.98 -6.09 2.87
C THR A 64 17.52 -6.02 2.47
N SER A 65 16.63 -6.16 3.45
CA SER A 65 15.21 -5.90 3.25
C SER A 65 15.01 -4.43 2.89
N VAL A 66 14.25 -4.17 1.83
CA VAL A 66 13.95 -2.83 1.34
C VAL A 66 12.46 -2.72 1.03
N TYR A 67 11.93 -1.50 1.10
CA TYR A 67 10.63 -1.20 0.48
C TYR A 67 10.77 -1.26 -1.04
N VAL A 68 10.07 -2.18 -1.69
CA VAL A 68 10.15 -2.35 -3.14
C VAL A 68 9.45 -1.19 -3.85
N THR A 69 10.23 -0.26 -4.40
CA THR A 69 9.73 0.87 -5.21
C THR A 69 9.89 0.62 -6.71
N LYS A 70 10.87 -0.21 -7.08
CA LYS A 70 11.17 -0.62 -8.45
C LYS A 70 11.80 -2.01 -8.40
N LEU A 71 11.44 -2.86 -9.35
CA LEU A 71 12.14 -4.10 -9.65
C LEU A 71 12.50 -4.08 -11.14
N ASP A 72 13.78 -4.26 -11.43
CA ASP A 72 14.27 -4.44 -12.79
C ASP A 72 14.44 -5.94 -13.07
N VAL A 73 13.82 -6.42 -14.14
CA VAL A 73 13.93 -7.82 -14.60
C VAL A 73 14.56 -7.82 -16.00
N TYR A 74 15.66 -8.55 -16.15
CA TYR A 74 16.40 -8.63 -17.42
C TYR A 74 16.14 -9.97 -18.10
N GLU A 75 15.19 -10.01 -19.03
CA GLU A 75 14.94 -11.19 -19.86
C GLU A 75 15.87 -11.16 -21.10
N THR A 76 16.90 -12.01 -21.11
CA THR A 76 17.98 -11.93 -22.12
C THR A 76 17.84 -12.92 -23.29
N PHE A 77 16.78 -13.74 -23.30
CA PHE A 77 16.46 -14.65 -24.39
C PHE A 77 14.95 -14.92 -24.44
N ASN A 78 14.30 -14.67 -25.58
CA ASN A 78 12.84 -14.82 -25.75
C ASN A 78 12.00 -14.13 -24.64
N ALA A 79 12.22 -12.83 -24.43
CA ALA A 79 11.55 -12.03 -23.40
C ALA A 79 10.01 -12.01 -23.50
N GLY A 80 9.34 -11.74 -22.38
CA GLY A 80 7.88 -11.78 -22.22
C GLY A 80 7.36 -13.00 -21.45
N GLY A 81 8.23 -13.75 -20.78
CA GLY A 81 7.91 -14.96 -20.02
C GLY A 81 7.46 -14.71 -18.58
N VAL A 82 7.73 -13.52 -18.02
CA VAL A 82 7.34 -13.18 -16.65
C VAL A 82 5.82 -13.02 -16.54
N LYS A 83 5.18 -13.84 -15.69
CA LYS A 83 3.73 -13.79 -15.45
C LYS A 83 3.32 -13.04 -14.19
N ALA A 84 4.17 -13.07 -13.17
CA ALA A 84 3.92 -12.40 -11.90
C ALA A 84 5.23 -12.10 -11.17
N ILE A 85 5.22 -11.03 -10.39
CA ILE A 85 6.25 -10.64 -9.44
C ILE A 85 5.57 -10.52 -8.08
N ARG A 86 6.14 -11.15 -7.06
CA ARG A 86 5.67 -11.11 -5.68
C ARG A 86 6.80 -10.72 -4.74
N CYS A 87 6.48 -10.06 -3.64
CA CYS A 87 7.42 -9.83 -2.53
C CYS A 87 6.87 -10.45 -1.25
N PHE A 88 7.77 -10.93 -0.40
CA PHE A 88 7.44 -11.36 0.95
C PHE A 88 7.49 -10.14 1.88
N ASP A 89 6.33 -9.79 2.46
CA ASP A 89 6.17 -8.60 3.32
C ASP A 89 6.50 -8.90 4.78
N VAL A 90 6.65 -7.84 5.59
CA VAL A 90 6.88 -7.92 7.04
C VAL A 90 5.76 -8.65 7.80
N SER A 91 4.58 -8.76 7.20
CA SER A 91 3.46 -9.56 7.73
C SER A 91 3.58 -11.07 7.47
N GLU A 92 4.73 -11.53 6.97
CA GLU A 92 4.99 -12.92 6.60
C GLU A 92 4.06 -13.45 5.48
N GLU A 93 3.60 -12.55 4.61
CA GLU A 93 2.73 -12.88 3.47
C GLU A 93 3.35 -12.51 2.12
N TRP A 94 3.02 -13.30 1.09
CA TRP A 94 3.37 -12.98 -0.30
C TRP A 94 2.40 -11.96 -0.89
N ILE A 95 2.88 -10.74 -1.16
CA ILE A 95 2.13 -9.70 -1.84
C ILE A 95 2.49 -9.70 -3.34
N THR A 96 1.48 -9.70 -4.21
CA THR A 96 1.69 -9.58 -5.65
C THR A 96 1.92 -8.11 -6.02
N LEU A 97 3.12 -7.81 -6.52
CA LEU A 97 3.51 -6.48 -6.99
C LEU A 97 3.05 -6.23 -8.43
N TRP A 98 3.10 -7.26 -9.26
CA TRP A 98 2.70 -7.20 -10.66
C TRP A 98 2.25 -8.58 -11.16
N SER A 99 1.30 -8.62 -12.10
CA SER A 99 0.90 -9.83 -12.82
C SER A 99 0.28 -9.50 -14.18
N THR A 100 0.39 -10.39 -15.15
CA THR A 100 -0.29 -10.27 -16.45
C THR A 100 -1.14 -11.49 -16.79
N ASP A 101 -2.35 -11.24 -17.33
CA ASP A 101 -3.23 -12.27 -17.89
C ASP A 101 -2.95 -12.53 -19.39
N LYS A 102 -2.05 -11.75 -20.01
CA LYS A 102 -1.74 -11.81 -21.44
C LYS A 102 -0.22 -11.82 -21.66
N VAL A 103 0.24 -12.85 -22.36
CA VAL A 103 1.63 -12.95 -22.85
C VAL A 103 1.77 -11.97 -24.02
N TYR A 104 2.35 -10.80 -23.77
CA TYR A 104 2.79 -9.89 -24.83
C TYR A 104 4.32 -9.81 -24.80
N VAL A 105 4.92 -9.83 -25.98
CA VAL A 105 6.30 -9.36 -26.19
C VAL A 105 6.26 -7.84 -25.98
N LEU A 106 6.88 -7.35 -24.92
CA LEU A 106 7.03 -5.92 -24.65
C LEU A 106 8.53 -5.62 -24.57
N GLU A 107 9.02 -4.91 -25.59
CA GLU A 107 10.22 -4.10 -25.47
C GLU A 107 9.81 -2.89 -24.63
N LEU A 108 10.36 -2.76 -23.42
CA LEU A 108 10.04 -1.66 -22.51
C LEU A 108 11.32 -0.88 -22.23
N ASP A 109 11.64 0.00 -23.17
CA ASP A 109 12.59 1.09 -22.97
C ASP A 109 11.90 2.15 -22.09
N ILE A 110 12.31 2.26 -20.82
CA ILE A 110 11.87 3.36 -19.95
C ILE A 110 12.91 4.48 -20.07
N ASP A 111 12.63 5.45 -20.92
CA ASP A 111 13.33 6.74 -20.94
C ASP A 111 12.96 7.53 -19.67
N CYS A 112 13.94 7.70 -18.78
CA CYS A 112 13.80 8.34 -17.47
C CYS A 112 13.75 9.87 -17.50
N THR A 113 13.47 10.52 -18.64
CA THR A 113 13.55 11.99 -18.74
C THR A 113 12.23 12.74 -18.72
N ALA A 114 11.09 12.06 -18.69
CA ALA A 114 9.81 12.69 -18.38
C ALA A 114 9.38 12.34 -16.96
N ALA A 115 9.47 13.30 -16.05
CA ALA A 115 8.60 13.30 -14.89
C ALA A 115 7.16 13.03 -15.37
N ASN A 116 6.44 12.12 -14.68
CA ASN A 116 4.97 11.94 -14.72
C ASN A 116 4.39 10.70 -15.44
N THR A 117 5.13 9.65 -15.78
CA THR A 117 4.53 8.38 -16.27
C THR A 117 4.36 7.35 -15.15
N TRP A 118 3.16 7.30 -14.59
CA TRP A 118 2.74 6.36 -13.54
C TRP A 118 2.38 4.99 -14.13
N LEU A 119 2.88 3.91 -13.52
CA LEU A 119 2.28 2.57 -13.66
C LEU A 119 0.83 2.63 -13.16
N TYR A 120 -0.13 2.30 -14.04
CA TYR A 120 -1.55 2.23 -13.67
C TYR A 120 -1.75 1.28 -12.49
N GLY A 121 -2.26 1.76 -11.33
CA GLY A 121 -2.84 0.84 -10.35
C GLY A 121 -3.22 1.34 -8.96
N THR A 122 -2.56 2.34 -8.36
CA THR A 122 -2.92 2.81 -7.01
C THR A 122 -3.42 4.24 -7.08
N LYS A 123 -4.74 4.42 -7.05
CA LYS A 123 -5.33 5.74 -6.79
C LYS A 123 -4.86 6.19 -5.41
N GLU A 124 -4.29 7.39 -5.32
CA GLU A 124 -4.05 8.01 -4.02
C GLU A 124 -5.42 8.27 -3.39
N GLU A 125 -5.66 7.64 -2.25
CA GLU A 125 -6.90 7.79 -1.52
C GLU A 125 -6.77 8.99 -0.57
N GLU A 126 -7.88 9.70 -0.43
CA GLU A 126 -8.02 10.79 0.53
C GLU A 126 -9.12 10.43 1.52
N GLN A 127 -8.85 10.59 2.80
CA GLN A 127 -9.79 10.26 3.86
C GLN A 127 -9.69 11.23 5.03
N TRP A 128 -10.79 11.33 5.77
CA TRP A 128 -10.94 12.17 6.94
C TRP A 128 -10.93 11.32 8.20
N VAL A 129 -10.68 11.94 9.35
CA VAL A 129 -10.69 11.25 10.64
C VAL A 129 -12.03 10.54 10.83
N SER A 130 -11.97 9.26 11.16
CA SER A 130 -13.14 8.39 11.38
C SER A 130 -13.37 8.07 12.86
N GLY A 131 -12.34 8.22 13.69
CA GLY A 131 -12.43 7.95 15.13
C GLY A 131 -11.33 8.65 15.93
N VAL A 132 -11.65 9.04 17.16
CA VAL A 132 -10.67 9.56 18.13
C VAL A 132 -10.29 8.41 19.06
N ILE A 133 -8.98 8.21 19.26
CA ILE A 133 -8.42 7.17 20.12
C ILE A 133 -8.04 7.76 21.48
N GLY A 134 -7.34 8.90 21.47
CA GLY A 134 -6.78 9.51 22.68
C GLY A 134 -6.51 11.00 22.49
N TYR A 135 -6.38 11.72 23.60
CA TYR A 135 -6.05 13.15 23.61
C TYR A 135 -5.46 13.55 24.96
N SER A 136 -4.65 14.61 25.00
CA SER A 136 -4.08 15.14 26.24
C SER A 136 -5.14 15.79 27.13
N SER A 137 -5.87 16.75 26.57
CA SER A 137 -6.88 17.54 27.23
C SER A 137 -7.85 18.15 26.20
N GLN A 138 -8.99 18.65 26.67
CA GLN A 138 -9.96 19.34 25.83
C GLN A 138 -10.70 20.39 26.66
N ASN A 139 -10.96 21.56 26.08
CA ASN A 139 -11.56 22.71 26.79
C ASN A 139 -13.04 22.50 27.17
N GLY A 140 -13.69 21.47 26.62
CA GLY A 140 -15.06 21.11 26.96
C GLY A 140 -15.42 19.68 26.59
N SER A 141 -16.53 19.19 27.15
CA SER A 141 -17.04 17.83 26.89
C SER A 141 -17.83 17.72 25.59
N ASP A 142 -18.29 18.85 25.03
CA ASP A 142 -18.91 18.93 23.70
C ASP A 142 -18.19 20.00 22.89
N ASN A 143 -18.37 21.28 23.24
CA ASN A 143 -17.60 22.37 22.65
C ASN A 143 -16.10 22.15 22.86
N TYR A 144 -15.31 22.37 21.81
CA TYR A 144 -13.85 22.19 21.83
C TYR A 144 -13.34 20.78 22.13
N SER A 145 -14.23 19.77 22.08
CA SER A 145 -13.85 18.37 22.34
C SER A 145 -13.03 17.77 21.20
N ALA A 146 -12.29 16.71 21.50
CA ALA A 146 -11.51 15.99 20.48
C ALA A 146 -12.38 15.41 19.36
N GLN A 147 -13.67 15.16 19.65
CA GLN A 147 -14.65 14.69 18.67
C GLN A 147 -14.90 15.68 17.52
N LYS A 148 -14.50 16.95 17.69
CA LYS A 148 -14.68 17.98 16.65
C LYS A 148 -13.79 17.77 15.42
N ILE A 149 -12.74 16.95 15.50
CA ILE A 149 -11.89 16.66 14.33
C ILE A 149 -12.47 15.60 13.38
N LEU A 150 -13.60 14.98 13.74
CA LEU A 150 -14.21 13.89 12.97
C LEU A 150 -14.81 14.41 11.66
N GLY A 151 -14.46 13.75 10.55
CA GLY A 151 -14.98 14.09 9.24
C GLY A 151 -14.33 15.32 8.59
N VAL A 152 -15.10 15.99 7.74
CA VAL A 152 -14.66 17.17 6.98
C VAL A 152 -14.59 18.41 7.89
N PRO A 153 -13.83 19.46 7.51
CA PRO A 153 -13.73 20.68 8.31
C PRO A 153 -15.07 21.44 8.38
N ASP A 154 -15.47 21.90 9.57
CA ASP A 154 -16.68 22.69 9.82
C ASP A 154 -16.40 24.21 9.85
N VAL A 155 -15.14 24.58 10.13
CA VAL A 155 -14.71 25.96 10.39
C VAL A 155 -13.93 26.53 9.21
N TYR A 156 -12.93 25.81 8.71
CA TYR A 156 -12.11 26.22 7.58
C TYR A 156 -12.98 26.52 6.35
N PRO A 157 -12.74 27.61 5.60
CA PRO A 157 -11.56 28.49 5.62
C PRO A 157 -11.66 29.70 6.57
N ARG A 158 -12.60 29.73 7.52
CA ARG A 158 -12.76 30.86 8.44
C ARG A 158 -11.66 30.84 9.52
N TYR A 159 -11.09 32.00 9.82
CA TYR A 159 -10.24 32.22 10.98
C TYR A 159 -11.09 32.72 12.14
N GLU A 160 -11.43 31.83 13.07
CA GLU A 160 -12.27 32.14 14.22
C GLU A 160 -11.98 31.19 15.37
N LYS A 161 -12.23 31.65 16.59
CA LYS A 161 -12.27 30.78 17.77
C LYS A 161 -13.58 30.00 17.75
N ALA A 162 -13.54 28.71 17.42
CA ALA A 162 -14.74 27.94 17.08
C ALA A 162 -14.99 26.81 18.07
N ILE A 163 -16.20 26.78 18.64
CA ILE A 163 -16.66 25.66 19.48
C ILE A 163 -16.70 24.31 18.74
N SER A 164 -16.69 24.35 17.40
CA SER A 164 -16.68 23.23 16.48
C SER A 164 -15.28 22.82 16.02
N ALA A 165 -14.22 23.37 16.60
CA ALA A 165 -12.84 22.89 16.44
C ALA A 165 -12.31 22.36 17.78
N TRP A 166 -11.40 21.40 17.78
CA TRP A 166 -10.74 20.97 19.02
C TRP A 166 -9.84 22.06 19.58
N ALA A 167 -9.85 22.24 20.89
CA ALA A 167 -8.89 23.06 21.61
C ALA A 167 -8.46 22.34 22.91
N PRO A 168 -7.17 22.34 23.27
CA PRO A 168 -6.75 21.75 24.53
C PRO A 168 -7.33 22.55 25.72
N ASP A 169 -7.34 21.96 26.92
CA ASP A 169 -7.67 22.70 28.15
C ASP A 169 -6.43 23.46 28.65
N VAL A 170 -5.28 22.81 28.57
CA VAL A 170 -3.99 23.33 29.06
C VAL A 170 -3.20 23.97 27.92
N ILE A 171 -2.63 25.15 28.17
CA ILE A 171 -1.74 25.86 27.26
C ILE A 171 -0.29 25.49 27.62
N ASP A 172 0.23 24.44 26.99
CA ASP A 172 1.63 24.02 27.10
C ASP A 172 2.15 23.43 25.77
N GLU A 173 3.35 22.84 25.80
CA GLU A 173 4.02 22.28 24.62
C GLU A 173 3.76 20.78 24.36
N ASN A 174 2.93 20.13 25.20
CA ASN A 174 2.75 18.67 25.26
C ASN A 174 1.31 18.26 25.00
N GLN A 175 0.56 19.05 24.23
CA GLN A 175 -0.81 18.69 23.86
C GLN A 175 -0.80 17.68 22.72
N PHE A 176 -1.75 16.75 22.70
CA PHE A 176 -1.83 15.74 21.64
C PHE A 176 -3.24 15.32 21.29
N LEU A 177 -3.38 14.87 20.05
CA LEU A 177 -4.55 14.17 19.52
C LEU A 177 -4.08 12.87 18.85
N GLU A 178 -4.68 11.76 19.26
CA GLU A 178 -4.51 10.44 18.65
C GLU A 178 -5.84 10.00 18.02
N PHE A 179 -5.80 9.63 16.75
CA PHE A 179 -7.00 9.37 15.98
C PHE A 179 -6.73 8.43 14.81
N GLN A 180 -7.81 7.85 14.29
CA GLN A 180 -7.79 6.89 13.21
C GLN A 180 -8.59 7.34 11.99
N PHE A 181 -8.23 6.76 10.86
CA PHE A 181 -8.88 6.88 9.56
C PHE A 181 -9.63 5.60 9.20
N ALA A 182 -10.38 5.61 8.11
CA ALA A 182 -11.26 4.49 7.75
C ALA A 182 -10.50 3.26 7.23
N ALA A 183 -9.36 3.47 6.59
CA ALA A 183 -8.54 2.38 6.05
C ALA A 183 -7.04 2.72 6.12
N PRO A 184 -6.16 1.74 6.36
CA PRO A 184 -4.72 1.98 6.39
C PRO A 184 -4.17 2.25 4.99
N VAL A 185 -3.23 3.20 4.92
CA VAL A 185 -2.54 3.60 3.69
C VAL A 185 -1.05 3.78 3.93
N TYR A 186 -0.26 3.67 2.87
CA TYR A 186 1.10 4.21 2.88
C TYR A 186 0.98 5.73 2.91
N VAL A 187 1.25 6.31 4.07
CA VAL A 187 1.03 7.73 4.34
C VAL A 187 1.93 8.59 3.45
N THR A 188 1.32 9.37 2.55
CA THR A 188 2.03 10.31 1.67
C THR A 188 1.89 11.74 2.15
N LYS A 189 0.77 12.06 2.81
CA LYS A 189 0.46 13.42 3.23
C LYS A 189 -0.51 13.43 4.41
N VAL A 190 -0.27 14.35 5.34
CA VAL A 190 -1.22 14.70 6.41
C VAL A 190 -1.46 16.20 6.33
N ASP A 191 -2.71 16.57 6.09
CA ASP A 191 -3.17 17.96 6.06
C ASP A 191 -3.93 18.25 7.35
N VAL A 192 -3.42 19.19 8.14
CA VAL A 192 -4.02 19.62 9.41
C VAL A 192 -4.67 20.98 9.20
N TYR A 193 -5.96 21.08 9.49
CA TYR A 193 -6.75 22.31 9.30
C TYR A 193 -6.75 23.10 10.62
N GLU A 194 -5.86 24.09 10.71
CA GLU A 194 -5.72 24.95 11.89
C GLU A 194 -6.53 26.24 11.67
N VAL A 195 -7.46 26.55 12.57
CA VAL A 195 -8.46 27.63 12.35
C VAL A 195 -8.40 28.79 13.35
N TYR A 196 -7.68 28.59 14.45
CA TYR A 196 -7.38 29.65 15.41
C TYR A 196 -5.94 29.53 15.90
N LYS A 197 -5.20 30.63 15.80
CA LYS A 197 -3.78 30.75 16.21
C LYS A 197 -2.90 29.63 15.66
N ALA A 198 -3.05 29.37 14.36
CA ALA A 198 -2.39 28.29 13.65
C ALA A 198 -0.85 28.35 13.71
N GLY A 199 -0.19 27.23 13.47
CA GLY A 199 1.27 27.08 13.47
C GLY A 199 1.80 26.29 14.67
N GLY A 200 0.91 25.73 15.49
CA GLY A 200 1.24 25.03 16.73
C GLY A 200 1.58 23.56 16.56
N VAL A 201 1.44 22.98 15.36
CA VAL A 201 1.80 21.56 15.14
C VAL A 201 3.31 21.38 15.34
N LYS A 202 3.69 20.57 16.33
CA LYS A 202 5.08 20.28 16.71
C LYS A 202 5.58 18.96 16.13
N ALA A 203 4.71 17.95 16.04
CA ALA A 203 5.05 16.69 15.40
C ALA A 203 3.81 15.99 14.81
N ILE A 204 4.05 15.21 13.75
CA ILE A 204 3.11 14.26 13.16
C ILE A 204 3.77 12.89 13.21
N LYS A 205 3.13 11.93 13.88
CA LYS A 205 3.58 10.54 13.96
C LYS A 205 2.49 9.61 13.45
N CYS A 206 2.89 8.46 12.96
CA CYS A 206 1.98 7.38 12.57
C CYS A 206 2.32 6.12 13.35
N PHE A 207 1.31 5.28 13.61
CA PHE A 207 1.50 3.98 14.25
C PHE A 207 1.65 2.92 13.15
N ASP A 208 2.87 2.43 12.94
CA ASP A 208 3.18 1.51 11.84
C ASP A 208 2.76 0.07 12.17
N VAL A 209 2.71 -0.78 11.13
CA VAL A 209 2.45 -2.23 11.27
C VAL A 209 3.49 -2.95 12.15
N SER A 210 4.66 -2.36 12.36
CA SER A 210 5.65 -2.84 13.33
C SER A 210 5.28 -2.57 14.79
N GLU A 211 4.10 -2.01 15.07
CA GLU A 211 3.64 -1.57 16.39
C GLU A 211 4.51 -0.46 17.02
N GLU A 212 5.17 0.34 16.18
CA GLU A 212 6.00 1.47 16.61
C GLU A 212 5.48 2.81 16.09
N TRP A 213 5.68 3.87 16.88
CA TRP A 213 5.40 5.24 16.45
C TRP A 213 6.54 5.78 15.58
N ILE A 214 6.29 5.90 14.28
CA ILE A 214 7.22 6.52 13.33
C ILE A 214 6.92 8.02 13.23
N THR A 215 7.93 8.86 13.43
CA THR A 215 7.78 10.32 13.27
C THR A 215 7.88 10.68 11.79
N LEU A 216 6.79 11.16 11.21
CA LEU A 216 6.70 11.60 9.81
C LEU A 216 7.29 13.00 9.63
N TRP A 217 7.05 13.87 10.60
CA TRP A 217 7.53 15.24 10.62
C TRP A 217 7.62 15.75 12.06
N SER A 218 8.59 16.61 12.35
CA SER A 218 8.69 17.34 13.62
C SER A 218 9.47 18.65 13.46
N THR A 219 9.27 19.57 14.39
CA THR A 219 10.06 20.81 14.54
C THR A 219 10.41 21.04 16.01
N ASP A 220 11.54 21.72 16.24
CA ASP A 220 11.91 22.21 17.57
C ASP A 220 11.30 23.58 17.88
N GLN A 221 10.79 24.28 16.86
CA GLN A 221 10.23 25.63 16.98
C GLN A 221 8.91 25.71 16.22
N VAL A 222 7.83 26.04 16.93
CA VAL A 222 6.50 26.29 16.36
C VAL A 222 6.32 27.76 16.00
N SER A 223 5.32 28.05 15.17
CA SER A 223 5.00 29.40 14.67
C SER A 223 3.60 29.81 15.12
N VAL A 224 3.24 31.07 14.89
CA VAL A 224 1.89 31.57 15.14
C VAL A 224 1.43 32.41 13.97
N PHE A 225 0.25 32.09 13.45
CA PHE A 225 -0.38 32.78 12.35
C PHE A 225 -1.78 33.24 12.76
N GLU A 226 -2.11 34.49 12.44
CA GLU A 226 -3.45 35.05 12.65
C GLU A 226 -4.35 34.83 11.43
N SER A 227 -4.34 33.60 10.92
CA SER A 227 -5.10 33.16 9.75
C SER A 227 -5.37 31.67 9.84
N ALA A 228 -6.51 31.22 9.33
CA ALA A 228 -6.77 29.79 9.15
C ALA A 228 -5.86 29.25 8.04
N MET A 229 -5.31 28.07 8.23
CA MET A 229 -4.42 27.45 7.24
C MET A 229 -4.57 25.94 7.20
N ILE A 230 -4.08 25.37 6.10
CA ILE A 230 -3.86 23.94 5.97
C ILE A 230 -2.37 23.72 6.18
N PHE A 231 -2.00 23.25 7.38
CA PHE A 231 -0.64 22.83 7.66
C PHE A 231 -0.38 21.48 7.00
N SER A 232 0.62 21.45 6.13
CA SER A 232 0.82 20.33 5.20
C SER A 232 2.30 20.14 4.91
N PRO A 233 3.09 19.66 5.90
CA PRO A 233 4.52 19.52 5.76
C PRO A 233 4.88 18.40 4.77
N SER A 234 6.01 18.56 4.09
CA SER A 234 6.60 17.47 3.31
C SER A 234 7.30 16.48 4.25
N PHE A 235 7.07 15.19 4.04
CA PHE A 235 7.84 14.13 4.70
C PHE A 235 9.15 13.88 3.96
N THR A 236 10.17 13.37 4.65
CA THR A 236 11.38 12.93 3.95
C THR A 236 11.07 11.70 3.11
N SER A 237 11.64 11.62 1.92
CA SER A 237 11.37 10.53 0.97
C SER A 237 11.86 9.16 1.44
N THR A 238 12.50 9.05 2.60
CA THR A 238 12.93 7.79 3.21
C THR A 238 11.96 7.28 4.28
N ILE A 239 11.10 8.13 4.84
CA ILE A 239 10.10 7.71 5.83
C ILE A 239 8.96 7.02 5.09
N ARG A 240 8.65 5.79 5.51
CA ARG A 240 7.52 4.99 5.02
C ARG A 240 6.77 4.48 6.22
N CYS A 241 5.45 4.60 6.17
CA CYS A 241 4.57 4.17 7.23
C CYS A 241 3.26 3.71 6.61
N PHE A 242 2.85 2.47 6.91
CA PHE A 242 1.54 1.95 6.51
C PHE A 242 0.61 1.99 7.71
N SER A 243 -0.31 2.96 7.73
CA SER A 243 -1.09 3.24 8.92
C SER A 243 -2.43 3.88 8.58
N ASP A 244 -3.40 3.65 9.45
CA ASP A 244 -4.63 4.43 9.60
C ASP A 244 -4.63 5.27 10.88
N THR A 245 -3.56 5.28 11.65
CA THR A 245 -3.53 5.84 13.01
C THR A 245 -2.43 6.90 13.11
N ILE A 246 -2.83 8.12 13.48
CA ILE A 246 -1.96 9.29 13.54
C ILE A 246 -1.99 9.90 14.93
N LEU A 247 -0.83 10.35 15.39
CA LEU A 247 -0.65 11.19 16.57
C LEU A 247 -0.17 12.56 16.13
N LEU A 248 -0.93 13.60 16.47
CA LEU A 248 -0.50 15.00 16.38
C LEU A 248 -0.02 15.46 17.75
N VAL A 249 1.15 16.10 17.77
CA VAL A 249 1.67 16.81 18.94
C VAL A 249 1.61 18.29 18.66
N ILE A 250 1.09 19.05 19.63
CA ILE A 250 0.69 20.44 19.48
C ILE A 250 1.31 21.24 20.63
N ASP A 251 1.88 22.39 20.28
CA ASP A 251 2.53 23.32 21.19
C ASP A 251 1.84 24.67 21.12
N CYS A 252 1.19 25.02 22.23
CA CYS A 252 0.44 26.27 22.38
C CYS A 252 1.29 27.40 22.98
N THR A 253 2.55 27.15 23.34
CA THR A 253 3.38 28.11 24.09
C THR A 253 3.71 29.35 23.28
N ALA A 254 4.01 29.21 21.98
CA ALA A 254 4.29 30.35 21.11
C ALA A 254 3.04 31.23 20.90
N ALA A 255 1.86 30.62 20.81
CA ALA A 255 0.59 31.34 20.68
C ALA A 255 0.20 32.05 21.98
N ASN A 256 0.65 31.53 23.13
CA ASN A 256 0.24 31.96 24.48
C ASN A 256 -1.30 31.98 24.65
N THR A 257 -1.96 31.06 23.95
CA THR A 257 -3.40 30.80 23.93
C THR A 257 -3.62 29.47 23.21
N TRP A 258 -4.87 29.02 23.09
CA TRP A 258 -5.20 27.78 22.39
C TRP A 258 -4.92 27.86 20.89
N VAL A 259 -4.34 26.78 20.36
CA VAL A 259 -4.32 26.46 18.93
C VAL A 259 -5.50 25.54 18.66
N GLU A 260 -6.32 25.85 17.65
CA GLU A 260 -7.53 25.07 17.37
C GLU A 260 -7.43 24.28 16.07
N ILE A 261 -7.75 22.98 16.16
CA ILE A 261 -7.73 22.02 15.05
C ILE A 261 -9.17 21.71 14.64
N ASP A 262 -9.53 22.06 13.41
CA ASP A 262 -10.87 21.84 12.86
C ASP A 262 -11.00 20.41 12.30
N ALA A 263 -10.03 19.97 11.51
CA ALA A 263 -10.04 18.64 10.90
C ALA A 263 -8.64 18.19 10.50
N VAL A 264 -8.52 16.89 10.19
CA VAL A 264 -7.30 16.30 9.64
C VAL A 264 -7.66 15.41 8.44
N ARG A 265 -6.92 15.57 7.35
CA ARG A 265 -7.02 14.73 6.15
C ARG A 265 -5.75 13.93 5.95
N LEU A 266 -5.90 12.63 5.73
CA LEU A 266 -4.83 11.72 5.34
C LEU A 266 -4.91 11.45 3.85
N LYS A 267 -3.76 11.48 3.19
CA LYS A 267 -3.59 10.95 1.83
C LYS A 267 -2.55 9.85 1.83
N GLY A 268 -2.78 8.87 0.97
CA GLY A 268 -1.85 7.77 0.80
C GLY A 268 -2.33 6.73 -0.19
N TYR A 269 -1.46 5.76 -0.45
CA TYR A 269 -1.79 4.64 -1.32
C TYR A 269 -2.21 3.44 -0.46
N GLN A 270 -3.36 2.84 -0.77
CA GLN A 270 -3.72 1.56 -0.18
C GLN A 270 -2.72 0.49 -0.59
N LYS A 271 -2.54 -0.56 0.24
CA LYS A 271 -1.90 -1.79 -0.22
C LYS A 271 -2.67 -2.28 -1.45
N SER A 272 -1.99 -2.45 -2.58
CA SER A 272 -2.62 -2.98 -3.78
C SER A 272 -3.01 -4.43 -3.52
N TRP A 273 -4.28 -4.66 -3.18
CA TRP A 273 -4.86 -5.98 -3.34
C TRP A 273 -4.82 -6.28 -4.83
N SER A 274 -3.91 -7.17 -5.24
CA SER A 274 -4.02 -7.73 -6.58
C SER A 274 -5.45 -8.24 -6.73
N ARG A 275 -6.14 -7.85 -7.82
CA ARG A 275 -7.54 -8.22 -8.11
C ARG A 275 -7.78 -9.74 -8.20
N LEU A 276 -6.78 -10.57 -7.91
CA LEU A 276 -6.84 -12.02 -7.92
C LEU A 276 -7.41 -12.63 -6.63
N ALA A 277 -7.41 -11.91 -5.50
CA ALA A 277 -7.98 -12.42 -4.24
C ALA A 277 -9.54 -12.51 -4.23
N LYS A 278 -10.21 -11.99 -5.26
CA LYS A 278 -11.68 -12.10 -5.42
C LYS A 278 -12.14 -13.23 -6.36
N ARG A 279 -11.26 -14.18 -6.69
CA ARG A 279 -11.64 -15.37 -7.46
C ARG A 279 -11.90 -16.62 -6.62
N GLU A 280 -11.48 -16.67 -5.36
CA GLU A 280 -11.74 -17.86 -4.52
C GLU A 280 -13.20 -17.95 -4.05
N HIS A 281 -13.93 -16.83 -3.96
CA HIS A 281 -15.35 -16.84 -3.61
C HIS A 281 -16.32 -17.06 -4.78
N VAL A 282 -15.82 -17.23 -6.02
CA VAL A 282 -16.66 -17.54 -7.19
C VAL A 282 -16.63 -19.02 -7.52
N ASN A 283 -15.58 -19.76 -7.15
CA ASN A 283 -15.53 -21.20 -7.41
C ASN A 283 -16.41 -22.00 -6.43
N GLU A 284 -16.55 -21.57 -5.18
CA GLU A 284 -17.42 -22.22 -4.20
C GLU A 284 -18.92 -22.10 -4.57
N VAL A 285 -19.32 -21.02 -5.25
CA VAL A 285 -20.71 -20.82 -5.70
C VAL A 285 -21.00 -21.59 -7.00
N LEU A 286 -19.98 -21.87 -7.82
CA LEU A 286 -20.15 -22.60 -9.08
C LEU A 286 -20.16 -24.12 -8.88
N GLU A 287 -19.38 -24.66 -7.93
CA GLU A 287 -19.44 -26.08 -7.58
C GLU A 287 -20.80 -26.45 -6.94
N ASP A 288 -21.37 -25.55 -6.13
CA ASP A 288 -22.68 -25.74 -5.48
C ASP A 288 -23.87 -25.66 -6.45
N GLU A 289 -23.73 -24.92 -7.57
CA GLU A 289 -24.73 -24.84 -8.64
C GLU A 289 -24.56 -25.98 -9.67
N GLU A 290 -23.32 -26.43 -9.95
CA GLU A 290 -23.08 -27.63 -10.78
C GLU A 290 -23.58 -28.90 -10.09
N ASP A 291 -23.34 -29.10 -8.79
CA ASP A 291 -23.85 -30.28 -8.06
C ASP A 291 -25.38 -30.29 -7.97
N LYS A 292 -26.02 -29.11 -7.83
CA LYS A 292 -27.49 -28.97 -7.89
C LYS A 292 -28.02 -29.20 -9.31
N ALA A 293 -27.29 -28.79 -10.35
CA ALA A 293 -27.65 -29.05 -11.74
C ALA A 293 -27.49 -30.53 -12.11
N VAL A 294 -26.43 -31.20 -11.66
CA VAL A 294 -26.17 -32.63 -11.89
C VAL A 294 -27.24 -33.47 -11.17
N THR A 295 -27.55 -33.19 -9.90
CA THR A 295 -28.62 -33.91 -9.19
C THR A 295 -30.02 -33.65 -9.79
N ALA A 296 -30.28 -32.45 -10.32
CA ALA A 296 -31.54 -32.15 -11.01
C ALA A 296 -31.65 -32.89 -12.36
N VAL A 297 -30.56 -33.01 -13.11
CA VAL A 297 -30.49 -33.75 -14.38
C VAL A 297 -30.63 -35.25 -14.14
N GLU A 298 -29.99 -35.81 -13.12
CA GLU A 298 -30.13 -37.22 -12.74
C GLU A 298 -31.55 -37.56 -12.25
N SER A 299 -32.18 -36.67 -11.46
CA SER A 299 -33.58 -36.78 -11.03
C SER A 299 -34.57 -36.71 -12.20
N ALA A 300 -34.29 -35.86 -13.19
CA ALA A 300 -35.09 -35.75 -14.41
C ALA A 300 -34.92 -36.98 -15.32
N ALA A 301 -33.70 -37.52 -15.46
CA ALA A 301 -33.41 -38.74 -16.21
C ALA A 301 -34.07 -39.97 -15.57
N ALA A 302 -34.05 -40.08 -14.22
CA ALA A 302 -34.74 -41.14 -13.48
C ALA A 302 -36.27 -41.07 -13.65
N LYS A 303 -36.86 -39.87 -13.62
CA LYS A 303 -38.30 -39.65 -13.87
C LYS A 303 -38.70 -39.94 -15.31
N MET A 304 -37.83 -39.67 -16.29
CA MET A 304 -38.06 -40.03 -17.70
C MET A 304 -38.00 -41.54 -17.91
N SER A 305 -37.02 -42.23 -17.33
CA SER A 305 -36.88 -43.70 -17.41
C SER A 305 -38.09 -44.40 -16.79
N ILE A 306 -38.60 -43.92 -15.65
CA ILE A 306 -39.82 -44.45 -15.02
C ILE A 306 -41.07 -44.19 -15.89
N LYS A 307 -41.21 -43.03 -16.54
CA LYS A 307 -42.31 -42.77 -17.49
C LYS A 307 -42.24 -43.68 -18.73
N GLN A 308 -41.04 -43.97 -19.23
CA GLN A 308 -40.83 -44.88 -20.38
C GLN A 308 -41.10 -46.35 -20.01
N LEU A 309 -40.76 -46.76 -18.78
CA LEU A 309 -41.11 -48.06 -18.21
C LEU A 309 -42.64 -48.19 -17.97
N LEU A 310 -43.30 -47.16 -17.45
CA LEU A 310 -44.76 -47.15 -17.24
C LEU A 310 -45.56 -47.12 -18.56
N ALA A 311 -44.98 -46.61 -19.65
CA ALA A 311 -45.59 -46.66 -20.98
C ALA A 311 -45.61 -48.08 -21.59
N HIS A 312 -44.72 -48.98 -21.13
CA HIS A 312 -44.71 -50.39 -21.53
C HIS A 312 -45.58 -51.31 -20.64
N VAL A 313 -46.00 -50.85 -19.46
CA VAL A 313 -46.87 -51.60 -18.54
C VAL A 313 -48.37 -51.35 -18.80
N ARG A 314 -48.72 -50.45 -19.73
CA ARG A 314 -50.12 -50.13 -20.11
C ARG A 314 -50.51 -50.59 -21.53
N LYS A 315 -49.94 -51.68 -22.04
CA LYS A 315 -50.49 -52.42 -23.19
C LYS A 315 -50.58 -53.89 -22.88
#